data_AF-A0A509E925-F1
#
_entry.id   AF-A0A509E925-F1
#
_cell.length_a   1.000
_cell.length_b   1.000
_cell.length_c   1.000
_cell.angle_alpha   90.00
_cell.angle_beta   90.00
_cell.angle_gamma   90.00
#
_symmetry.space_group_name_H-M   'P 1'
#
loop_
_entity.id
_entity.type
_entity.pdbx_description
1 polymer ?
#
loop_
_entity_poly.entity_id
_entity_poly.type
_entity_poly.pdbx_seq_one_letter_code
_entity_poly.pdbx_strand_id
1 'polypeptide(L)'
;MAEARLGQPSDSHEPQRAHVILHGDGPGGAGPVAFICRFLDGAGAVLEQVAGSVPALSGRAEGSVTYYGWPRASRVACRVGAP
;
A
#
# COMPACT_ATOMS: atom_id res chain seq x y z
N MET A 1 -10.84 -1.89 6.72
CA MET A 1 -10.09 -2.86 5.86
C MET A 1 -9.10 -2.14 4.93
N ALA A 2 -7.99 -2.77 4.50
CA ALA A 2 -7.10 -2.24 3.45
C ALA A 2 -7.06 -3.19 2.25
N GLU A 3 -7.34 -2.68 1.06
CA GLU A 3 -7.16 -3.37 -0.22
C GLU A 3 -5.94 -2.79 -0.94
N ALA A 4 -5.14 -3.64 -1.57
CA ALA A 4 -3.96 -3.20 -2.29
C ALA A 4 -3.79 -3.93 -3.60
N ARG A 5 -3.39 -3.19 -4.64
CA ARG A 5 -3.08 -3.72 -5.97
C ARG A 5 -1.70 -3.27 -6.40
N LEU A 6 -0.86 -4.23 -6.78
CA LEU A 6 0.46 -3.94 -7.31
C LEU A 6 0.34 -3.60 -8.80
N GLY A 7 0.76 -2.39 -9.17
CA GLY A 7 0.93 -2.00 -10.56
C GLY A 7 2.09 -2.76 -11.19
N GLN A 8 1.86 -3.30 -12.39
CA GLN A 8 2.91 -3.85 -13.24
C GLN A 8 3.42 -2.72 -14.14
N PRO A 9 4.64 -2.21 -13.94
CA PRO A 9 5.20 -1.22 -14.84
C PRO A 9 5.51 -1.85 -16.19
N SER A 10 5.41 -1.04 -17.25
CA SER A 10 5.69 -1.48 -18.62
C SER A 10 7.19 -1.62 -18.89
N ASP A 11 8.01 -0.82 -18.20
CA ASP A 11 9.47 -0.88 -18.30
C ASP A 11 10.12 -1.59 -17.10
N SER A 12 11.17 -2.38 -17.37
CA SER A 12 11.86 -3.15 -16.32
C SER A 12 12.72 -2.29 -15.39
N HIS A 13 12.95 -1.02 -15.67
CA HIS A 13 13.62 -0.06 -14.80
C HIS A 13 12.65 0.84 -14.05
N GLU A 14 11.36 0.83 -14.41
CA GLU A 14 10.35 1.61 -13.70
C GLU A 14 10.03 1.00 -12.32
N PRO A 15 9.90 1.84 -11.28
CA PRO A 15 9.56 1.39 -9.95
C PRO A 15 8.12 0.85 -9.90
N GLN A 16 7.87 -0.08 -8.97
CA GLN A 16 6.55 -0.68 -8.82
C GLN A 16 5.71 0.14 -7.85
N ARG A 17 4.54 0.59 -8.29
CA ARG A 17 3.61 1.34 -7.44
C ARG A 17 2.49 0.42 -6.96
N ALA A 18 2.25 0.39 -5.66
CA ALA A 18 1.05 -0.22 -5.09
C ALA A 18 -0.03 0.85 -4.91
N HIS A 19 -1.22 0.61 -5.46
CA HIS A 19 -2.43 1.38 -5.18
C HIS A 19 -3.12 0.78 -3.96
N VAL A 20 -3.51 1.63 -3.01
CA VAL A 20 -4.06 1.23 -1.73
C VAL A 20 -5.39 1.92 -1.52
N ILE A 21 -6.43 1.13 -1.26
CA ILE A 21 -7.77 1.61 -0.91
C ILE A 21 -8.02 1.20 0.54
N LEU A 22 -8.25 2.19 1.40
CA LEU A 22 -8.59 2.00 2.79
C LEU A 22 -10.09 2.23 2.97
N HIS A 23 -10.76 1.25 3.54
CA HIS A 23 -12.17 1.33 3.94
C HIS A 23 -12.23 1.55 5.44
N GLY A 24 -12.84 2.65 5.86
CA GLY A 24 -13.02 3.01 7.26
C GLY A 24 -14.34 2.49 7.80
N ASP A 25 -14.30 1.79 8.94
CA ASP A 25 -15.48 1.31 9.64
C ASP A 25 -15.99 2.40 10.61
N GLY A 26 -16.71 3.41 10.09
CA GLY A 26 -17.49 4.32 10.93
C GLY A 26 -17.23 5.83 10.77
N PRO A 27 -18.07 6.67 11.42
CA PRO A 27 -18.07 8.10 11.21
C PRO A 27 -16.82 8.76 11.82
N GLY A 28 -15.98 9.32 10.94
CA GLY A 28 -15.25 10.55 11.23
C GLY A 28 -14.06 10.47 12.19
N GLY A 29 -13.10 9.58 11.96
CA GLY A 29 -11.73 9.82 12.45
C GLY A 29 -11.12 10.98 11.67
N ALA A 30 -11.06 12.18 12.25
CA ALA A 30 -10.62 13.41 11.57
C ALA A 30 -9.08 13.53 11.41
N GLY A 31 -8.37 12.43 11.17
CA GLY A 31 -6.90 12.41 11.12
C GLY A 31 -6.35 11.52 10.00
N PRO A 32 -5.12 11.77 9.51
CA PRO A 32 -4.53 10.95 8.47
C PRO A 32 -4.46 9.48 8.91
N VAL A 33 -4.88 8.58 8.01
CA VAL A 33 -4.81 7.13 8.25
C VAL A 33 -3.47 6.63 7.75
N ALA A 34 -2.62 6.20 8.70
CA ALA A 34 -1.37 5.53 8.38
C ALA A 34 -1.61 4.09 7.90
N PHE A 35 -0.82 3.64 6.95
CA PHE A 35 -0.83 2.26 6.49
C PHE A 35 0.59 1.79 6.18
N ILE A 36 0.79 0.48 6.23
CA ILE A 36 2.06 -0.16 5.89
C ILE A 36 1.80 -1.21 4.82
N CYS A 37 2.56 -1.13 3.74
CA CYS A 37 2.56 -2.12 2.67
C CYS A 37 3.83 -2.93 2.69
N ARG A 38 3.67 -4.25 2.55
CA ARG A 38 4.76 -5.20 2.37
C ARG A 38 4.79 -5.61 0.91
N PHE A 39 5.91 -5.33 0.26
CA PHE A 39 6.22 -5.85 -1.06
C PHE A 39 6.80 -7.25 -0.90
N LEU A 40 6.25 -8.21 -1.63
CA LEU A 40 6.54 -9.63 -1.46
C LEU A 40 7.07 -10.21 -2.76
N ASP A 41 8.02 -11.13 -2.68
CA ASP A 41 8.47 -11.93 -3.83
C ASP A 41 7.44 -13.02 -4.21
N GLY A 42 7.78 -13.84 -5.21
CA GLY A 42 6.93 -14.95 -5.65
C GLY A 42 6.75 -16.06 -4.62
N ALA A 43 7.67 -16.20 -3.66
CA ALA A 43 7.62 -17.17 -2.57
C ALA A 43 6.86 -16.62 -1.34
N GLY A 44 6.54 -15.33 -1.32
CA GLY A 44 5.87 -14.65 -0.21
C GLY A 44 6.84 -14.07 0.84
N ALA A 45 8.15 -14.04 0.58
CA ALA A 45 9.10 -13.37 1.44
C ALA A 45 8.97 -11.85 1.31
N VAL A 46 9.16 -11.13 2.42
CA VAL A 46 9.10 -9.66 2.44
C VAL A 46 10.39 -9.09 1.84
N LEU A 47 10.26 -8.37 0.74
CA LEU A 47 11.35 -7.62 0.11
C LEU A 47 11.56 -6.28 0.80
N GLU A 48 10.48 -5.53 1.02
CA GLU A 48 10.53 -4.22 1.66
C GLU A 48 9.19 -3.88 2.33
N GLN A 49 9.24 -3.03 3.37
CA GLN A 49 8.06 -2.43 3.98
C GLN A 49 8.07 -0.92 3.73
N VAL A 50 7.01 -0.42 3.11
CA VAL A 50 6.85 1.01 2.82
C VAL A 50 5.61 1.51 3.55
N ALA A 51 5.81 2.54 4.37
CA ALA A 51 4.72 3.23 5.05
C ALA A 51 4.16 4.33 4.16
N GLY A 52 2.86 4.57 4.28
CA GLY A 52 2.17 5.69 3.67
C GLY A 52 1.12 6.25 4.59
N SER A 53 0.60 7.44 4.25
CA SER A 53 -0.54 8.03 4.92
C SER A 53 -1.49 8.62 3.89
N VAL A 54 -2.78 8.53 4.18
CA VAL A 54 -3.84 9.14 3.37
C VAL A 54 -4.67 10.04 4.26
N PRO A 55 -5.19 11.17 3.75
CA PRO A 55 -6.16 11.94 4.49
C PRO A 55 -7.38 11.04 4.80
N ALA A 56 -7.87 11.06 6.04
CA ALA A 56 -9.13 10.41 6.34
C ALA A 56 -10.26 11.15 5.61
N LEU A 57 -10.76 10.52 4.55
CA LEU A 57 -11.99 10.90 3.90
C LEU A 57 -13.07 9.92 4.36
N SER A 58 -14.26 10.45 4.62
CA SER A 58 -15.41 9.73 5.16
C SER A 58 -15.68 8.43 4.39
N GLY A 59 -15.46 7.28 5.03
CA GLY A 59 -15.81 5.95 4.51
C GLY A 59 -14.80 5.30 3.55
N ARG A 60 -14.01 6.08 2.79
CA ARG A 60 -13.00 5.55 1.85
C ARG A 60 -11.85 6.53 1.66
N ALA A 61 -10.62 6.03 1.73
CA ALA A 61 -9.41 6.80 1.42
C ALA A 61 -8.53 6.03 0.44
N GLU A 62 -7.83 6.75 -0.43
CA GLU A 62 -6.97 6.16 -1.46
C GLU A 62 -5.58 6.76 -1.41
N GLY A 63 -4.57 5.90 -1.58
CA GLY A 63 -3.18 6.29 -1.55
C GLY A 63 -2.32 5.34 -2.37
N SER A 64 -1.03 5.64 -2.43
CA SER A 64 -0.07 4.80 -3.12
C SER A 64 1.27 4.81 -2.43
N VAL A 65 2.00 3.71 -2.56
CA VAL A 65 3.41 3.61 -2.15
C VAL A 65 4.22 3.02 -3.29
N THR A 66 5.49 3.42 -3.38
CA THR A 66 6.38 3.04 -4.47
C THR A 66 7.53 2.18 -3.94
N TYR A 67 7.79 1.08 -4.62
CA TYR A 67 8.90 0.16 -4.40
C TYR A 67 9.96 0.34 -5.49
N TYR A 68 11.19 0.62 -5.07
CA TYR A 68 12.34 0.85 -5.95
C TYR A 68 13.34 -0.31 -5.94
N GLY A 69 13.10 -1.33 -5.12
CA GLY A 69 14.06 -2.40 -4.90
C GLY A 69 14.12 -3.44 -6.02
N TRP A 70 15.12 -4.31 -5.90
CA TRP A 70 15.30 -5.52 -6.71
C TRP A 70 15.48 -6.72 -5.76
N PRO A 71 14.92 -7.91 -6.05
CA PRO A 71 14.12 -8.28 -7.23
C PRO A 71 12.74 -7.62 -7.25
N ARG A 72 12.02 -7.71 -8.38
CA ARG A 72 10.65 -7.19 -8.48
C ARG A 72 9.70 -7.91 -7.52
N ALA A 73 8.87 -7.14 -6.85
CA ALA A 73 7.77 -7.65 -6.07
C ALA A 73 6.75 -8.33 -6.99
N SER A 74 6.28 -9.50 -6.58
CA SER A 74 5.20 -10.25 -7.24
C SER A 74 3.84 -9.94 -6.61
N ARG A 75 3.82 -9.58 -5.32
CA ARG A 75 2.60 -9.29 -4.57
C ARG A 75 2.81 -8.11 -3.63
N VAL A 76 1.71 -7.50 -3.20
CA VAL A 76 1.71 -6.49 -2.15
C VAL A 76 0.61 -6.81 -1.14
N ALA A 77 0.93 -6.67 0.14
CA ALA A 77 -0.04 -6.80 1.22
C ALA A 77 0.02 -5.56 2.09
N CYS A 78 -1.08 -4.81 2.18
CA CYS A 78 -1.15 -3.60 2.98
C CYS A 78 -2.08 -3.80 4.17
N ARG A 79 -1.76 -3.14 5.27
CA ARG A 79 -2.60 -3.07 6.46
C ARG A 79 -2.65 -1.64 6.98
N VAL A 80 -3.79 -1.27 7.55
CA VAL A 80 -3.91 -0.02 8.30
C VAL A 80 -3.01 -0.13 9.53
N GLY A 81 -2.19 0.91 9.77
CA GLY A 81 -1.41 1.03 10.99
C GLY A 81 -2.29 1.46 12.15
N ALA A 82 -1.91 1.13 13.39
CA ALA A 82 -2.53 1.79 14.53
C ALA A 82 -2.24 3.31 14.44
N PRO A 83 -3.19 4.18 14.80
CA PRO A 83 -2.93 5.62 14.92
C PRO A 83 -1.84 5.91 15.95
#